data_AF-A0A950AZ87-F1
#
_entry.id   AF-A0A950AZ87-F1
#
_cell.length_a   1.000
_cell.length_b   1.000
_cell.length_c   1.000
_cell.angle_alpha   90.00
_cell.angle_beta   90.00
_cell.angle_gamma   90.00
#
_symmetry.space_group_name_H-M   'P 1'
#
loop_
_entity.id
_entity.type
_entity.pdbx_description
1 polymer ?
#
loop_
_entity_poly.entity_id
_entity_poly.type
_entity_poly.pdbx_seq_one_letter_code
_entity_poly.pdbx_strand_id
1 'polypeptide(L)'
;MPFPSRLLNDDEVVVLDLRPHWWELVGSSVLLVSSLALAVAVSVAAPGSVHDPLLIATLLLVLLALARFVRRYARWATTNMVLTSERLILRAGVLAKT
;
A
#
# COMPACT_ATOMS: atom_id res chain seq x y z
N MET A 1 -9.25 -11.94 5.74
CA MET A 1 -10.44 -12.49 6.42
C MET A 1 -11.44 -12.85 5.33
N PRO A 2 -12.03 -14.04 5.33
CA PRO A 2 -13.07 -14.42 4.38
C PRO A 2 -14.25 -13.45 4.46
N PHE A 3 -14.93 -13.20 3.34
CA PHE A 3 -16.09 -12.32 3.30
C PHE A 3 -17.20 -12.81 4.26
N PRO A 4 -17.80 -11.93 5.10
CA PRO A 4 -18.83 -12.34 6.05
C PRO A 4 -20.11 -12.80 5.34
N SER A 5 -20.53 -14.04 5.57
CA SER A 5 -21.74 -14.62 4.98
C SER A 5 -23.05 -13.93 5.38
N ARG A 6 -23.03 -13.13 6.45
CA ARG A 6 -24.20 -12.36 6.94
C ARG A 6 -24.62 -11.21 6.03
N LEU A 7 -23.82 -10.91 5.01
CA LEU A 7 -24.09 -9.86 4.01
C LEU A 7 -24.62 -10.44 2.68
N LEU A 8 -24.77 -11.77 2.60
CA LEU A 8 -25.32 -12.47 1.44
C LEU A 8 -26.83 -12.66 1.65
N ASN A 9 -27.62 -12.56 0.59
CA ASN A 9 -29.00 -13.04 0.61
C ASN A 9 -29.03 -14.56 0.77
N ASP A 10 -30.18 -15.12 1.19
CA ASP A 10 -30.32 -16.53 1.59
C ASP A 10 -29.85 -17.56 0.52
N ASP A 11 -29.84 -17.19 -0.77
CA ASP A 11 -29.39 -18.04 -1.89
C ASP A 11 -28.11 -17.54 -2.59
N GLU A 12 -27.43 -16.52 -2.05
CA GLU A 12 -26.27 -15.90 -2.70
C GLU A 12 -24.95 -16.54 -2.26
N VAL A 13 -24.22 -17.15 -3.21
CA VAL A 13 -22.96 -17.87 -2.94
C VAL A 13 -21.77 -17.06 -3.43
N VAL A 14 -20.69 -17.01 -2.65
CA VAL A 14 -19.43 -16.38 -3.07
C VAL A 14 -18.69 -17.35 -3.99
N VAL A 15 -18.57 -16.99 -5.27
CA VAL A 15 -17.88 -17.79 -6.29
C VAL A 15 -16.38 -17.53 -6.23
N LEU A 16 -15.97 -16.28 -6.03
CA LEU A 16 -14.57 -15.90 -6.07
C LEU A 16 -14.29 -14.69 -5.18
N ASP A 17 -13.33 -14.85 -4.27
CA ASP A 17 -12.79 -13.77 -3.42
C ASP A 17 -11.40 -13.39 -3.94
N LEU A 18 -11.32 -12.27 -4.67
CA LEU A 18 -10.09 -11.74 -5.23
C LEU A 18 -9.61 -10.55 -4.40
N ARG A 19 -8.35 -10.62 -3.98
CA ARG A 19 -7.62 -9.45 -3.50
C ARG A 19 -6.90 -8.79 -4.68
N PRO A 20 -6.73 -7.45 -4.69
CA PRO A 20 -5.91 -6.79 -5.69
C PRO A 20 -4.51 -7.40 -5.70
N HIS A 21 -3.96 -7.58 -6.89
CA HIS A 21 -2.66 -8.20 -7.06
C HIS A 21 -1.60 -7.38 -6.31
N TRP A 22 -0.69 -8.06 -5.61
CA TRP A 22 0.41 -7.42 -4.87
C TRP A 22 1.28 -6.52 -5.75
N TRP A 23 1.20 -6.67 -7.08
CA TRP A 23 1.84 -5.80 -8.06
C TRP A 23 1.49 -4.31 -7.90
N GLU A 24 0.31 -3.99 -7.35
CA GLU A 24 -0.05 -2.60 -7.05
C GLU A 24 0.87 -1.91 -6.03
N LEU A 25 1.57 -2.69 -5.21
CA LEU A 25 2.52 -2.20 -4.22
C LEU A 25 3.90 -1.97 -4.82
N VAL A 26 4.26 -2.67 -5.91
CA VAL A 26 5.61 -2.69 -6.49
C VAL A 26 6.12 -1.29 -6.78
N GLY A 27 5.32 -0.43 -7.41
CA GLY A 27 5.75 0.95 -7.71
C GLY A 27 6.05 1.78 -6.46
N SER A 28 5.32 1.57 -5.36
CA SER A 28 5.60 2.27 -4.09
C SER A 28 6.78 1.64 -3.34
N SER A 29 6.94 0.31 -3.41
CA SER A 29 8.09 -0.40 -2.85
C SER A 29 9.39 0.02 -3.53
N VAL A 30 9.40 0.11 -4.87
CA VAL A 30 10.56 0.53 -5.65
C VAL A 30 10.99 1.95 -5.28
N LEU A 31 10.03 2.88 -5.13
CA LEU A 31 10.32 4.24 -4.66
C LEU A 31 10.93 4.26 -3.25
N LEU A 32 10.45 3.40 -2.35
CA LEU A 32 10.98 3.32 -1.00
C LEU A 32 12.42 2.80 -1.01
N VAL A 33 12.66 1.70 -1.73
CA VAL A 33 13.99 1.11 -1.88
C VAL A 33 14.96 2.08 -2.56
N SER A 34 14.53 2.79 -3.61
CA SER A 34 15.38 3.77 -4.29
C SER A 34 15.69 4.98 -3.40
N SER A 35 14.73 5.47 -2.61
CA SER A 35 14.98 6.54 -1.64
C SER A 35 15.95 6.13 -0.54
N LEU A 36 15.87 4.88 -0.06
CA LEU A 36 16.78 4.34 0.93
C LEU A 36 18.20 4.16 0.35
N ALA A 37 18.31 3.65 -0.88
CA ALA A 37 19.58 3.54 -1.57
C ALA A 37 20.23 4.91 -1.77
N LEU A 38 19.45 5.94 -2.10
CA LEU A 38 19.91 7.32 -2.20
C LEU A 38 20.43 7.84 -0.85
N ALA A 39 19.71 7.59 0.25
CA ALA A 39 20.14 7.97 1.60
C ALA A 39 21.49 7.35 1.99
N VAL A 40 21.69 6.07 1.69
CA VAL A 40 22.97 5.39 1.94
C VAL A 40 24.08 5.94 1.03
N ALA A 41 23.79 6.19 -0.24
CA ALA A 41 24.78 6.75 -1.16
C ALA A 41 25.25 8.14 -0.72
N VAL A 42 24.33 9.00 -0.29
CA VAL A 42 24.64 10.34 0.22
C VAL A 42 25.47 10.26 1.50
N SER A 43 25.13 9.38 2.44
CA SER A 43 25.87 9.25 3.70
C SER A 43 27.29 8.71 3.52
N VAL A 44 27.54 7.88 2.51
CA VAL A 44 28.89 7.38 2.18
C VAL A 44 29.70 8.41 1.40
N ALA A 45 29.09 9.10 0.43
CA ALA A 45 29.78 10.05 -0.44
C ALA A 45 30.13 11.37 0.26
N ALA A 46 29.28 11.81 1.18
CA ALA A 46 29.52 12.98 2.01
C ALA A 46 29.45 12.57 3.48
N PRO A 47 30.58 12.26 4.14
CA PRO A 47 30.65 12.14 5.59
C PRO A 47 30.51 13.54 6.23
N GLY A 48 29.36 14.16 6.00
CA GLY A 48 28.94 15.41 6.61
C GLY A 48 28.48 15.18 8.05
N SER A 49 28.47 16.25 8.84
CA SER A 49 27.90 16.21 10.19
C SER A 49 26.40 15.91 10.15
N VAL A 50 25.81 15.46 11.26
CA VAL A 50 24.38 15.13 11.39
C VAL A 50 23.44 16.31 11.03
N HIS A 51 23.97 17.54 10.97
CA HIS A 51 23.27 18.77 10.61
C HIS A 51 23.42 19.16 9.13
N ASP A 52 24.02 18.31 8.29
CA ASP A 52 24.16 18.58 6.87
C ASP A 52 22.75 18.69 6.23
N PRO A 53 22.41 19.83 5.61
CA PRO A 53 21.12 19.99 4.95
C PRO A 53 20.85 18.91 3.90
N LEU A 54 21.90 18.34 3.28
CA LEU A 54 21.77 17.26 2.30
C LEU A 54 21.27 15.95 2.94
N LEU A 55 21.80 15.61 4.12
CA LEU A 55 21.37 14.43 4.88
C LEU A 55 19.93 14.60 5.38
N ILE A 56 19.59 15.79 5.89
CA ILE A 56 18.23 16.11 6.35
C ILE A 56 17.23 16.03 5.19
N ALA A 57 17.55 16.61 4.04
CA ALA A 57 16.69 16.56 2.85
C ALA A 57 16.47 15.11 2.40
N THR A 58 17.51 14.28 2.44
CA THR A 58 17.41 12.88 2.03
C THR A 58 16.58 12.05 3.02
N LEU A 59 16.71 12.30 4.32
CA LEU A 59 15.89 11.67 5.35
C LEU A 59 14.40 12.03 5.19
N LEU A 60 14.09 13.30 4.93
CA LEU A 60 12.72 13.74 4.65
C LEU A 60 12.13 13.05 3.41
N LEU A 61 12.95 12.83 2.38
CA LEU A 61 12.53 12.12 1.17
C LEU A 61 12.16 10.66 1.46
N VAL A 62 12.97 9.97 2.28
CA VAL A 62 12.67 8.60 2.75
C VAL A 62 11.38 8.57 3.56
N LEU A 63 11.16 9.52 4.48
CA LEU A 63 9.93 9.62 5.26
C LEU A 63 8.70 9.82 4.37
N LEU A 64 8.80 10.67 3.35
CA LEU A 64 7.71 10.90 2.40
C LEU A 64 7.41 9.63 1.57
N ALA A 65 8.45 8.92 1.12
CA ALA A 65 8.31 7.65 0.40
C ALA A 65 7.64 6.59 1.30
N LEU A 66 8.05 6.51 2.57
CA LEU A 66 7.45 5.62 3.57
C LEU A 66 5.97 5.95 3.80
N ALA A 67 5.63 7.22 4.03
CA ALA A 67 4.24 7.64 4.22
C ALA A 67 3.37 7.27 3.00
N ARG A 68 3.90 7.45 1.80
CA ARG A 68 3.23 7.07 0.55
C ARG A 68 3.04 5.56 0.45
N PHE A 69 4.06 4.77 0.81
CA PHE A 69 4.00 3.31 0.85
C PHE A 69 2.94 2.83 1.84
N VAL A 70 2.96 3.33 3.08
CA VAL A 70 1.97 3.00 4.11
C VAL A 70 0.55 3.31 3.64
N ARG A 71 0.32 4.47 3.02
CA ARG A 71 -1.00 4.82 2.46
C ARG A 71 -1.44 3.86 1.35
N ARG A 72 -0.51 3.41 0.50
CA ARG A 72 -0.82 2.46 -0.58
C ARG A 72 -1.06 1.06 -0.04
N TYR A 73 -0.27 0.64 0.95
CA TYR A 73 -0.43 -0.61 1.68
C TYR A 73 -1.76 -0.69 2.41
N ALA A 74 -2.14 0.38 3.13
CA ALA A 74 -3.45 0.46 3.77
C ALA A 74 -4.58 0.29 2.75
N ARG A 75 -4.52 0.96 1.60
CA ARG A 75 -5.50 0.79 0.51
C ARG A 75 -5.54 -0.65 0.00
N TRP A 76 -4.39 -1.23 -0.34
CA TRP A 76 -4.29 -2.61 -0.83
C TRP A 76 -4.87 -3.62 0.17
N ALA A 77 -4.57 -3.47 1.46
CA ALA A 77 -5.07 -4.35 2.51
C ALA A 77 -6.59 -4.23 2.71
N THR A 78 -7.19 -3.09 2.38
CA THR A 78 -8.63 -2.84 2.57
C THR A 78 -9.52 -3.16 1.38
N THR A 79 -8.94 -3.30 0.18
CA THR A 79 -9.71 -3.57 -1.06
C THR A 79 -9.98 -5.06 -1.19
N ASN A 80 -11.26 -5.45 -1.29
CA ASN A 80 -11.66 -6.83 -1.58
C ASN A 80 -12.67 -6.83 -2.74
N MET A 81 -12.45 -7.69 -3.73
CA MET A 81 -13.36 -7.88 -4.86
C MET A 81 -14.06 -9.23 -4.67
N VAL A 82 -15.35 -9.18 -4.36
CA VAL A 82 -16.14 -10.40 -4.14
C VAL A 82 -17.11 -10.57 -5.31
N LEU A 83 -16.91 -11.65 -6.05
CA LEU A 83 -17.81 -12.07 -7.13
C LEU A 83 -18.83 -13.05 -6.53
N THR A 84 -20.11 -12.69 -6.58
CA THR A 84 -21.22 -13.59 -6.21
C THR A 84 -21.91 -14.12 -7.46
N SER A 85 -22.79 -15.11 -7.30
CA SER A 85 -23.55 -15.72 -8.40
C SER A 85 -24.44 -14.74 -9.16
N GLU A 86 -24.90 -13.67 -8.49
CA GLU A 86 -25.91 -12.74 -9.02
C GLU A 86 -25.36 -11.35 -9.33
N ARG A 87 -24.29 -10.92 -8.63
CA ARG A 87 -23.77 -9.56 -8.73
C ARG A 87 -22.30 -9.45 -8.40
N LEU A 88 -21.73 -8.31 -8.75
CA LEU A 88 -20.33 -7.97 -8.52
C LEU A 88 -20.26 -6.95 -7.37
N ILE A 89 -19.74 -7.37 -6.21
CA ILE A 89 -19.63 -6.50 -5.02
C ILE A 89 -18.18 -6.00 -4.91
N LEU A 90 -17.99 -4.75 -5.30
CA LEU A 90 -16.72 -4.05 -5.18
C LEU A 90 -16.71 -3.26 -3.86
N ARG A 91 -16.08 -3.79 -2.81
CA ARG A 91 -15.79 -3.00 -1.60
C ARG A 91 -14.36 -2.49 -1.64
N ALA A 92 -14.22 -1.23 -2.02
CA ALA A 92 -12.94 -0.53 -2.07
C ALA A 92 -12.98 0.73 -1.21
N GLY A 93 -12.15 0.81 -0.17
CA GLY A 93 -12.07 2.01 0.66
C GLY A 93 -11.36 1.78 2.00
N VAL A 94 -10.58 2.79 2.43
CA VAL A 94 -9.82 2.79 3.71
C VAL A 94 -10.63 3.38 4.86
N LEU A 95 -11.51 4.35 4.57
CA LEU A 95 -12.24 5.14 5.57
C LEU A 95 -13.77 5.03 5.42
N ALA A 96 -14.25 4.82 4.20
CA ALA A 96 -15.64 4.50 3.92
C ALA A 96 -15.63 3.23 3.07
N LYS A 97 -16.00 2.09 3.66
CA LYS A 97 -16.37 0.90 2.89
C LYS A 97 -17.72 1.18 2.22
N THR A 98 -17.71 1.91 1.13
CA THR A 98 -18.83 1.89 0.17
C THR A 98 -18.81 0.56 -0.56
#